data_AF-S3X3Z6-F1
#
_entry.id   AF-S3X3Z6-F1
#
_cell.length_a   1.000
_cell.length_b   1.000
_cell.length_c   1.000
_cell.angle_alpha   90.00
_cell.angle_beta   90.00
_cell.angle_gamma   90.00
#
_symmetry.space_group_name_H-M   'P 1'
#
loop_
_entity.id
_entity.type
_entity.pdbx_description
1 polymer ?
#
loop_
_entity_poly.entity_id
_entity_poly.type
_entity_poly.pdbx_seq_one_letter_code
_entity_poly.pdbx_strand_id
1 'polypeptide(L)'
;MSARFVAVVDTVMRGDLERSFNDALYSFRVLMTQYHGALCLVLAGEAATLARALPLPSHDDWDQALDDPALLLRRNLAALVNEGATIYVLEPAPVPDDRPITPGITPLSTVQLAALLAEVGGMLFL
;
A
#
# COMPACT_ATOMS: atom_id res chain seq x y z
N MET A 1 -2.47 -25.94 3.04
CA MET A 1 -2.66 -24.51 2.72
C MET A 1 -1.32 -23.82 2.89
N SER A 2 -0.89 -23.02 1.92
CA SER A 2 0.32 -22.19 2.04
C SER A 2 0.07 -21.09 3.06
N ALA A 3 0.99 -20.86 4.00
CA ALA A 3 0.85 -19.80 5.00
C ALA A 3 0.79 -18.44 4.30
N ARG A 4 -0.28 -17.67 4.52
CA ARG A 4 -0.39 -16.27 4.06
C ARG A 4 0.28 -15.36 5.08
N PHE A 5 0.86 -14.25 4.62
CA PHE A 5 1.50 -13.22 5.44
C PHE A 5 0.88 -11.87 5.14
N VAL A 6 0.85 -11.00 6.14
CA VAL A 6 0.38 -9.62 6.00
C VAL A 6 1.52 -8.66 6.29
N ALA A 7 1.78 -7.73 5.39
CA ALA A 7 2.57 -6.54 5.69
C ALA A 7 1.62 -5.38 5.98
N VAL A 8 1.81 -4.69 7.11
CA VAL A 8 1.04 -3.51 7.49
C VAL A 8 1.94 -2.29 7.41
N VAL A 9 1.49 -1.27 6.68
CA VAL A 9 2.11 0.05 6.65
C VAL A 9 1.13 1.04 7.31
N ASP A 10 1.50 1.54 8.48
CA ASP A 10 0.76 2.53 9.26
C ASP A 10 1.76 3.63 9.61
N THR A 11 1.86 4.66 8.78
CA THR A 11 2.96 5.61 8.89
C THR A 11 2.80 6.48 10.14
N VAL A 12 3.50 6.12 11.20
CA VAL A 12 3.94 7.02 12.28
C VAL A 12 5.45 6.84 12.45
N MET A 13 6.22 7.08 11.38
CA MET A 13 7.68 7.08 11.45
C MET A 13 8.16 8.51 11.18
N ARG A 14 8.67 9.15 12.23
CA ARG A 14 9.14 10.55 12.29
C ARG A 14 9.95 10.96 11.04
N GLY A 15 9.48 11.95 10.27
CA GLY A 15 10.22 12.54 9.15
C GLY A 15 9.36 12.80 7.91
N ASP A 16 10.02 12.80 6.75
CA ASP A 16 9.42 12.86 5.40
C ASP A 16 8.57 11.60 5.18
N LEU A 17 7.26 11.78 5.28
CA LEU A 17 6.24 10.74 5.34
C LEU A 17 6.09 10.02 3.99
N GLU A 18 6.17 10.77 2.90
CA GLU A 18 6.18 10.24 1.54
C GLU A 18 7.43 9.39 1.27
N ARG A 19 8.60 9.82 1.77
CA ARG A 19 9.82 9.01 1.66
C ARG A 19 9.73 7.72 2.47
N SER A 20 9.32 7.80 3.73
CA SER A 20 9.16 6.63 4.60
C SER A 20 8.18 5.61 3.99
N PHE A 21 7.10 6.10 3.38
CA PHE A 21 6.14 5.22 2.73
C PHE A 21 6.73 4.59 1.46
N ASN A 22 7.48 5.34 0.63
CA ASN A 22 8.16 4.76 -0.53
C ASN A 22 9.17 3.67 -0.13
N ASP A 23 9.91 3.85 0.95
CA ASP A 23 10.84 2.83 1.48
C ASP A 23 10.10 1.57 1.94
N ALA A 24 8.93 1.72 2.56
CA ALA A 24 8.06 0.60 2.94
C ALA A 24 7.52 -0.14 1.71
N LEU A 25 7.10 0.57 0.65
CA LEU A 25 6.67 -0.04 -0.61
C LEU A 25 7.80 -0.79 -1.32
N TYR A 26 9.02 -0.24 -1.30
CA TYR A 26 10.20 -0.92 -1.82
C TYR A 26 10.50 -2.20 -1.04
N SER A 27 10.47 -2.13 0.29
CA SER A 27 10.66 -3.28 1.18
C SER A 27 9.62 -4.37 0.93
N PHE A 28 8.34 -3.98 0.77
CA PHE A 28 7.27 -4.89 0.39
C PHE A 28 7.52 -5.57 -0.96
N ARG A 29 7.96 -4.81 -1.98
CA ARG A 29 8.30 -5.36 -3.30
C ARG A 29 9.39 -6.43 -3.22
N VAL A 30 10.43 -6.20 -2.39
CA VAL A 30 11.48 -7.20 -2.15
C VAL A 30 10.89 -8.45 -1.49
N LEU A 31 10.04 -8.29 -0.46
CA LEU A 31 9.40 -9.40 0.23
C LEU A 31 8.49 -10.22 -0.69
N MET A 32 7.78 -9.58 -1.64
CA MET A 32 6.96 -10.31 -2.62
C MET A 32 7.76 -11.37 -3.39
N THR A 33 9.04 -11.11 -3.68
CA THR A 33 9.91 -12.08 -4.36
C THR A 33 10.23 -13.31 -3.51
N GLN A 34 10.16 -13.19 -2.18
CA GLN A 34 10.42 -14.27 -1.23
C GLN A 34 9.16 -15.07 -0.89
N TYR A 35 8.01 -14.39 -0.79
CA TYR A 35 6.74 -14.99 -0.36
C TYR A 35 5.84 -15.45 -1.51
N HIS A 36 6.22 -15.23 -2.78
CA HIS A 36 5.58 -15.78 -3.98
C HIS A 36 4.03 -15.77 -3.98
N GLY A 37 3.42 -14.60 -3.72
CA GLY A 37 1.97 -14.43 -3.73
C GLY A 37 1.26 -14.83 -2.42
N ALA A 38 2.00 -15.30 -1.42
CA ALA A 38 1.49 -15.53 -0.08
C ALA A 38 1.43 -14.25 0.78
N LEU A 39 1.98 -13.13 0.29
CA LEU A 39 2.05 -11.86 1.01
C LEU A 39 1.03 -10.85 0.46
N CYS A 40 0.25 -10.24 1.35
CA CYS A 40 -0.59 -9.09 1.01
C CYS A 40 -0.17 -7.84 1.80
N LEU A 41 -0.40 -6.67 1.21
CA LEU A 41 -0.14 -5.37 1.82
C LEU A 41 -1.45 -4.80 2.39
N VAL A 42 -1.41 -4.31 3.62
CA VAL A 42 -2.48 -3.53 4.23
C VAL A 42 -1.95 -2.14 4.52
N LEU A 43 -2.55 -1.14 3.89
CA LEU A 43 -2.31 0.27 4.14
C LEU A 43 -3.26 0.74 5.23
N ALA A 44 -2.74 1.27 6.34
CA ALA A 44 -3.49 1.76 7.49
C ALA A 44 -3.12 3.22 7.80
N GLY A 45 -3.93 3.87 8.64
CA GLY A 45 -3.69 5.23 9.13
C GLY A 45 -3.37 6.25 8.03
N GLU A 46 -2.21 6.89 8.15
CA GLU A 46 -1.74 7.89 7.20
C GLU A 46 -1.41 7.30 5.82
N ALA A 47 -0.90 6.07 5.75
CA ALA A 47 -0.66 5.38 4.47
C ALA A 47 -1.96 5.10 3.71
N ALA A 48 -3.02 4.74 4.44
CA ALA A 48 -4.36 4.59 3.88
C ALA A 48 -4.92 5.92 3.34
N THR A 49 -4.63 7.03 4.03
CA THR A 49 -5.02 8.38 3.62
C THR A 49 -4.31 8.80 2.33
N LEU A 50 -2.99 8.59 2.25
CA LEU A 50 -2.17 8.91 1.09
C LEU A 50 -2.56 8.11 -0.14
N ALA A 51 -2.85 6.81 0.02
CA ALA A 51 -3.29 5.96 -1.08
C ALA A 51 -4.63 6.41 -1.72
N ARG A 52 -5.42 7.19 -0.98
CA ARG A 52 -6.69 7.79 -1.44
C ARG A 52 -6.53 9.21 -1.99
N ALA A 53 -5.61 9.99 -1.45
CA ALA A 53 -5.51 11.42 -1.71
C ALA A 53 -5.00 11.78 -3.13
N LEU A 54 -4.65 10.82 -3.98
CA LEU A 54 -3.62 10.99 -4.97
C LEU A 54 -4.12 10.56 -6.39
N PRO A 55 -4.46 11.49 -7.32
CA PRO A 55 -4.93 11.14 -8.68
C PRO A 55 -3.91 10.34 -9.50
N LEU A 56 -4.33 9.39 -10.35
CA LEU A 56 -3.37 8.66 -11.19
C LEU A 56 -2.56 9.63 -12.08
N PRO A 57 -1.22 9.57 -12.08
CA PRO A 57 -0.41 10.33 -13.04
C PRO A 57 -0.73 9.87 -14.46
N SER A 58 -0.84 10.81 -15.39
CA SER A 58 -0.86 10.49 -16.82
C SER A 58 0.50 9.89 -17.21
N HIS A 59 0.59 9.13 -18.31
CA HIS A 59 1.87 8.53 -18.74
C HIS A 59 2.98 9.59 -18.91
N ASP A 60 2.61 10.82 -19.28
CA ASP A 60 3.54 11.94 -19.46
C ASP A 60 4.13 12.45 -18.12
N ASP A 61 3.47 12.17 -17.00
CA ASP A 61 3.92 12.56 -15.65
C ASP A 61 4.95 11.56 -15.06
N TRP A 62 5.22 10.43 -15.72
CA TRP A 62 6.07 9.37 -15.17
C TRP A 62 7.55 9.75 -15.09
N ASP A 63 8.02 10.55 -16.03
CA ASP A 63 9.39 11.06 -16.03
C ASP A 63 9.58 12.17 -14.98
N GLN A 64 8.52 12.94 -14.67
CA GLN A 64 8.52 13.97 -13.62
C GLN A 64 8.30 13.39 -12.21
N ALA A 65 7.74 12.18 -12.11
CA ALA A 65 7.44 11.54 -10.84
C ALA A 65 8.67 11.21 -9.98
N LEU A 66 9.89 11.24 -10.55
CA LEU A 66 11.12 11.00 -9.78
C LEU A 66 11.47 12.17 -8.84
N ASP A 67 11.01 13.38 -9.15
CA ASP A 67 11.31 14.59 -8.39
C ASP A 67 10.19 14.99 -7.42
N ASP A 68 9.02 14.33 -7.52
CA ASP A 68 7.86 14.54 -6.63
C ASP A 68 7.55 13.25 -5.82
N PRO A 69 7.80 13.25 -4.50
CA PRO A 69 7.56 12.10 -3.62
C PRO A 69 6.12 11.56 -3.66
N ALA A 70 5.14 12.42 -3.88
CA ALA A 70 3.74 12.04 -3.94
C ALA A 70 3.39 11.36 -5.27
N LEU A 71 3.98 11.80 -6.39
CA LEU A 71 3.85 11.11 -7.68
C LEU A 71 4.61 9.77 -7.70
N LEU A 72 5.80 9.73 -7.09
CA LEU A 72 6.60 8.50 -6.94
C LEU A 72 5.83 7.41 -6.20
N LEU A 73 5.14 7.78 -5.12
CA LEU A 73 4.31 6.88 -4.33
C LEU A 73 3.20 6.24 -5.18
N ARG A 74 2.50 7.03 -6.00
CA ARG A 74 1.45 6.52 -6.91
C ARG A 74 2.00 5.53 -7.91
N ARG A 75 3.13 5.89 -8.53
CA ARG A 75 3.84 5.02 -9.49
C ARG A 75 4.22 3.70 -8.83
N ASN A 76 4.72 3.73 -7.60
CA ASN A 76 5.12 2.53 -6.87
C ASN A 76 3.92 1.65 -6.51
N LEU A 77 2.81 2.23 -6.04
CA LEU A 77 1.57 1.48 -5.79
C LEU A 77 1.02 0.84 -7.08
N ALA A 78 0.95 1.59 -8.17
CA ALA A 78 0.48 1.08 -9.46
C ALA A 78 1.40 -0.03 -10.01
N ALA A 79 2.72 0.12 -9.86
CA ALA A 79 3.69 -0.91 -10.23
C ALA A 79 3.46 -2.20 -9.43
N LEU A 80 3.26 -2.11 -8.11
CA LEU A 80 2.96 -3.27 -7.26
C LEU A 80 1.67 -3.98 -7.70
N VAL A 81 0.60 -3.23 -8.00
CA VAL A 81 -0.64 -3.79 -8.53
C VAL A 81 -0.40 -4.53 -9.85
N ASN A 82 0.33 -3.91 -10.79
CA ASN A 82 0.69 -4.53 -12.07
C ASN A 82 1.58 -5.78 -11.93
N GLU A 83 2.38 -5.84 -10.88
CA GLU A 83 3.19 -7.01 -10.50
C GLU A 83 2.38 -8.12 -9.80
N GLY A 84 1.07 -7.90 -9.59
CA GLY A 84 0.16 -8.87 -8.99
C GLY A 84 0.08 -8.79 -7.47
N ALA A 85 0.51 -7.69 -6.85
CA ALA A 85 0.36 -7.49 -5.42
C ALA A 85 -1.11 -7.46 -5.00
N THR A 86 -1.45 -8.16 -3.92
CA THR A 86 -2.73 -7.99 -3.24
C THR A 86 -2.60 -6.85 -2.24
N ILE A 87 -3.24 -5.71 -2.51
CA ILE A 87 -3.15 -4.50 -1.69
C ILE A 87 -4.54 -4.12 -1.15
N TYR A 88 -4.59 -3.89 0.15
CA TYR A 88 -5.77 -3.46 0.88
C TYR A 88 -5.59 -2.05 1.47
N VAL A 89 -6.67 -1.28 1.55
CA VAL A 89 -6.74 -0.02 2.29
C VAL A 89 -7.71 -0.18 3.45
N LEU A 90 -7.20 -0.08 4.68
CA LEU A 90 -7.98 -0.21 5.89
C LEU A 90 -8.94 0.97 6.04
N GLU A 91 -10.22 0.66 6.24
CA GLU A 91 -11.28 1.63 6.52
C GLU A 91 -11.67 1.61 8.00
N PRO A 92 -12.07 2.77 8.57
CA PRO A 92 -12.15 4.08 7.92
C PRO A 92 -10.78 4.76 7.83
N ALA A 93 -10.43 5.28 6.65
CA ALA A 93 -9.32 6.20 6.46
C ALA A 93 -9.90 7.58 6.13
N PRO A 94 -9.41 8.68 6.72
CA PRO A 94 -9.86 10.01 6.34
C PRO A 94 -9.61 10.20 4.84
N VAL A 95 -10.66 10.55 4.10
CA VAL A 95 -10.57 10.82 2.65
C VAL A 95 -10.53 12.32 2.50
N PRO A 96 -9.42 12.92 2.05
CA PRO A 96 -9.49 14.28 1.54
C PRO A 96 -10.29 14.24 0.23
N ASP A 97 -11.45 14.90 0.21
CA ASP A 97 -12.18 15.29 -1.00
C ASP A 97 -12.81 14.18 -1.88
N ASP A 98 -13.40 13.12 -1.30
CA ASP A 98 -14.12 12.06 -2.04
C ASP A 98 -13.31 11.41 -3.20
N ARG A 99 -11.97 11.46 -3.10
CA ARG A 99 -11.09 11.01 -4.18
C ARG A 99 -11.15 9.48 -4.34
N PRO A 100 -11.14 8.99 -5.59
CA PRO A 100 -11.19 7.55 -5.85
C PRO A 100 -9.91 6.86 -5.41
N ILE A 101 -10.05 5.65 -4.90
CA ILE A 101 -8.93 4.76 -4.56
C ILE A 101 -8.18 4.38 -5.85
N THR A 102 -6.85 4.25 -5.76
CA THR A 102 -6.02 3.75 -6.86
C THR A 102 -6.57 2.41 -7.38
N PRO A 103 -6.84 2.25 -8.69
CA PRO A 103 -7.37 1.01 -9.25
C PRO A 103 -6.51 -0.21 -8.90
N GLY A 104 -7.16 -1.33 -8.57
CA GLY A 104 -6.51 -2.56 -8.13
C GLY A 104 -6.21 -2.63 -6.62
N ILE A 105 -6.46 -1.55 -5.87
CA ILE A 105 -6.43 -1.56 -4.40
C ILE A 105 -7.85 -1.80 -3.86
N THR A 106 -7.98 -2.69 -2.89
CA THR A 106 -9.27 -3.13 -2.35
C THR A 106 -9.55 -2.50 -0.98
N PRO A 107 -10.71 -1.87 -0.73
CA PRO A 107 -11.11 -1.47 0.61
C PRO A 107 -11.20 -2.66 1.56
N LEU A 108 -10.76 -2.48 2.81
CA LEU A 108 -10.77 -3.50 3.84
C LEU A 108 -11.32 -2.92 5.14
N SER A 109 -12.44 -3.43 5.62
CA SER A 109 -12.97 -3.06 6.93
C SER A 109 -12.14 -3.68 8.07
N THR A 110 -12.25 -3.12 9.29
CA THR A 110 -11.64 -3.71 10.48
C THR A 110 -12.07 -5.16 10.73
N VAL A 111 -13.33 -5.51 10.42
CA VAL A 111 -13.84 -6.88 10.57
C VAL A 111 -13.17 -7.83 9.58
N GLN A 112 -13.00 -7.41 8.32
CA GLN A 112 -12.30 -8.20 7.30
C GLN A 112 -10.81 -8.32 7.62
N LEU A 113 -10.19 -7.28 8.18
CA LEU A 113 -8.81 -7.34 8.66
C LEU A 113 -8.67 -8.39 9.78
N ALA A 114 -9.56 -8.40 10.76
CA ALA A 114 -9.53 -9.38 11.85
C ALA A 114 -9.66 -10.83 11.31
N ALA A 115 -10.53 -11.05 10.33
CA ALA A 115 -10.67 -12.35 9.67
C ALA A 115 -9.40 -12.75 8.91
N LEU A 116 -8.82 -11.81 8.15
CA LEU A 116 -7.56 -12.04 7.43
C LEU A 116 -6.42 -12.40 8.40
N LEU A 117 -6.30 -11.68 9.51
CA LEU A 117 -5.27 -11.91 10.52
C LEU A 117 -5.42 -13.26 11.24
N ALA A 118 -6.63 -13.84 11.30
CA ALA A 118 -6.85 -15.16 11.87
C ALA A 118 -6.35 -16.30 10.95
N GLU A 119 -6.16 -16.04 9.66
CA GLU A 119 -5.78 -17.03 8.65
C GLU A 119 -4.29 -17.00 8.28
N VAL A 120 -3.55 -15.97 8.71
CA VAL A 120 -2.16 -15.74 8.30
C VAL A 120 -1.17 -16.38 9.28
N GLY A 121 -0.05 -16.85 8.74
CA GLY A 121 1.04 -17.44 9.53
C GLY A 121 1.97 -16.40 10.16
N GLY A 122 1.81 -15.12 9.82
CA GLY A 122 2.60 -14.04 10.38
C GLY A 122 2.22 -12.65 9.86
N MET A 123 2.62 -11.63 10.62
CA MET A 123 2.43 -10.23 10.30
C MET A 123 3.75 -9.48 10.39
N LEU A 124 3.99 -8.59 9.44
CA LEU A 124 5.14 -7.70 9.35
C LEU A 124 4.63 -6.26 9.47
N PHE A 125 5.33 -5.42 10.24
CA PHE A 125 5.10 -3.98 10.24
C PHE A 125 6.27 -3.32 9.52
N LEU A 126 5.95 -2.53 8.49
CA LEU A 126 6.91 -1.85 7.63
C LEU A 126 6.86 -0.34 7.85
#